data_AF-A0A925RUZ6-F1
#
_entry.id   AF-A0A925RUZ6-F1
#
_cell.length_a   1.000
_cell.length_b   1.000
_cell.length_c   1.000
_cell.angle_alpha   90.00
_cell.angle_beta   90.00
_cell.angle_gamma   90.00
#
_symmetry.space_group_name_H-M   'P 1'
#
loop_
_entity.id
_entity.type
_entity.pdbx_description
1 polymer ?
#
loop_
_entity_poly.entity_id
_entity_poly.type
_entity_poly.pdbx_seq_one_letter_code
_entity_poly.pdbx_strand_id
1 'polypeptide(L)' 'MSHQFNSTSLREYDIRGIVGTTLGPDDAYAIGRGIGTLVRRGGGASVAV' A
#
# COMPACT_ATOMS: atom_id res chain seq x y z
N MET A 1 12.27 9.38 -2.52
CA MET A 1 12.69 8.04 -2.05
C MET A 1 11.51 7.10 -2.12
N SER A 2 11.73 5.85 -2.52
CA SER A 2 10.70 4.80 -2.47
C SER A 2 10.52 4.35 -1.02
N HIS A 3 9.27 4.16 -0.59
CA HIS A 3 8.96 3.56 0.71
C HIS A 3 9.49 2.13 0.76
N GLN A 4 10.13 1.75 1.87
CA GLN A 4 10.64 0.39 2.06
C GLN A 4 9.70 -0.38 2.97
N PHE A 5 8.99 -1.36 2.41
CA PHE A 5 8.17 -2.28 3.18
C PHE A 5 9.03 -3.38 3.78
N ASN A 6 8.56 -3.98 4.87
CA ASN A 6 9.09 -5.27 5.31
C ASN A 6 8.96 -6.29 4.16
N SER A 7 10.00 -7.11 3.95
CA SER A 7 10.08 -8.05 2.83
C SER A 7 8.99 -9.13 2.82
N THR A 8 8.29 -9.32 3.94
CA THR A 8 7.18 -10.29 4.06
C THR A 8 5.80 -9.69 3.83
N SER A 9 5.70 -8.36 3.74
CA SER A 9 4.42 -7.66 3.74
C SER A 9 3.74 -7.63 2.37
N LEU A 10 4.53 -7.52 1.31
CA LEU A 10 4.05 -7.58 -0.08
C LEU A 10 4.07 -9.04 -0.55
N ARG A 11 2.90 -9.66 -0.68
CA ARG A 11 2.75 -11.05 -1.10
C ARG A 11 2.30 -11.12 -2.55
N GLU A 12 2.28 -12.33 -3.10
CA GLU A 12 1.90 -12.58 -4.49
C GLU A 12 0.50 -12.06 -4.84
N TYR A 13 -0.45 -12.16 -3.90
CA TYR A 13 -1.86 -11.85 -4.15
C TYR A 13 -2.42 -10.71 -3.30
N ASP A 14 -1.80 -10.40 -2.17
CA ASP A 14 -2.30 -9.40 -1.22
C ASP A 14 -1.17 -8.76 -0.41
N ILE A 15 -1.56 -7.82 0.46
CA ILE A 15 -0.65 -7.16 1.39
C ILE A 15 -1.08 -7.53 2.80
N ARG A 16 -0.17 -8.10 3.60
CA ARG A 16 -0.47 -8.54 4.96
C ARG A 16 0.75 -8.39 5.87
N GLY A 17 0.49 -8.05 7.12
CA GLY A 17 1.53 -8.04 8.15
C GLY A 17 0.94 -8.02 9.55
N ILE A 18 1.82 -7.94 10.53
CA ILE A 18 1.48 -7.76 11.94
C ILE A 18 1.60 -6.27 12.24
N VAL A 19 0.52 -5.66 12.74
CA VAL A 19 0.49 -4.24 13.08
C VAL A 19 1.55 -3.92 14.14
N GLY A 20 2.38 -2.91 13.88
CA GLY A 20 3.47 -2.51 14.77
C GLY A 20 4.75 -3.32 14.62
N THR A 21 4.77 -4.36 13.76
CA THR A 21 5.96 -5.20 13.52
C THR A 21 6.36 -5.22 12.05
N THR A 22 5.45 -5.61 11.16
CA THR A 22 5.70 -5.69 9.70
C THR A 22 4.76 -4.83 8.87
N LEU A 23 3.74 -4.25 9.51
CA LEU A 23 2.86 -3.26 8.90
C LEU A 23 2.61 -2.11 9.89
N GLY A 24 2.87 -0.87 9.47
CA GLY A 24 2.66 0.33 10.26
C GLY A 24 1.84 1.39 9.53
N PRO A 25 1.57 2.53 10.21
CA PRO A 25 0.82 3.64 9.61
C PRO A 25 1.46 4.18 8.32
N ASP A 26 2.79 4.28 8.28
CA ASP A 26 3.51 4.76 7.09
C ASP A 26 3.39 3.80 5.91
N ASP A 27 3.34 2.48 6.17
CA ASP A 27 3.08 1.47 5.16
C ASP A 27 1.67 1.65 4.58
N ALA A 28 0.65 1.81 5.44
CA ALA A 28 -0.72 2.04 5.00
C ALA A 28 -0.85 3.30 4.14
N TYR A 29 -0.17 4.39 4.53
CA TYR A 29 -0.10 5.60 3.73
C TYR A 29 0.57 5.36 2.36
N ALA A 30 1.71 4.68 2.34
CA ALA A 30 2.43 4.36 1.12
C ALA A 30 1.61 3.48 0.16
N ILE A 31 0.90 2.47 0.70
CA ILE A 31 -0.02 1.60 -0.04
C ILE A 31 -1.16 2.42 -0.63
N GLY A 32 -1.86 3.20 0.18
CA GLY A 32 -2.97 4.04 -0.28
C GLY A 32 -2.54 5.03 -1.37
N ARG A 33 -1.38 5.67 -1.21
CA ARG A 33 -0.81 6.57 -2.22
C ARG A 33 -0.45 5.82 -3.51
N GLY A 34 0.08 4.59 -3.41
CA GLY A 34 0.38 3.74 -4.55
C GLY A 34 -0.89 3.34 -5.33
N ILE A 35 -1.88 2.79 -4.64
CA ILE A 35 -3.18 2.41 -5.23
C ILE A 35 -3.86 3.62 -5.87
N GLY A 36 -3.95 4.74 -5.15
CA GLY A 36 -4.54 5.98 -5.67
C GLY A 36 -3.82 6.52 -6.91
N THR A 37 -2.48 6.40 -6.97
CA THR A 37 -1.71 6.79 -8.16
C THR A 37 -2.07 5.91 -9.37
N LEU A 38 -2.21 4.60 -9.19
CA LEU A 38 -2.62 3.68 -10.26
C LEU A 38 -4.04 4.01 -10.75
N VAL A 39 -4.98 4.22 -9.82
CA VAL A 39 -6.36 4.60 -10.15
C VAL A 39 -6.41 5.92 -10.92
N ARG A 40 -5.69 6.95 -10.48
CA ARG A 40 -5.63 8.25 -11.17
C ARG A 40 -5.05 8.14 -12.56
N ARG A 41 -3.98 7.34 -12.74
CA ARG A 41 -3.38 7.09 -14.07
C ARG A 41 -4.34 6.35 -15.01
N GLY A 42 -5.22 5.51 -14.47
CA GLY A 42 -6.32 4.88 -15.21
C GLY A 42 -7.53 5.78 -15.47
N GLY A 43 -7.49 7.07 -15.11
CA GLY A 43 -8.60 8.01 -15.26
C GLY A 43 -9.66 7.96 -14.15
N GLY A 44 -9.48 7.11 -13.14
CA GLY A 44 -10.36 7.04 -11.98
C GLY A 44 -10.15 8.22 -11.01
N ALA A 45 -11.15 8.45 -10.17
CA ALA A 45 -11.12 9.51 -9.14
C ALA A 45 -11.64 9.08 -7.77
N SER A 46 -12.08 7.83 -7.63
CA SER A 46 -12.69 7.31 -6.40
C SER A 46 -12.23 5.88 -6.13
N VAL A 47 -12.06 5.55 -4.85
CA VAL A 47 -11.74 4.22 -4.35
C VAL A 47 -12.67 3.95 -3.17
N ALA A 48 -13.34 2.79 -3.17
CA ALA A 48 -14.13 2.34 -2.01
C ALA A 48 -13.20 1.70 -0.98
N VAL A 49 -13.50 1.90 0.30
CA VAL A 49 -12.73 1.39 1.45
C VAL A 49 -13.67 0.69 2.41
#